data_AF-A0A5K0YSP6-F1
#
_entry.id   AF-A0A5K0YSP6-F1
#
_cell.length_a   1.000
_cell.length_b   1.000
_cell.length_c   1.000
_cell.angle_alpha   90.00
_cell.angle_beta   90.00
_cell.angle_gamma   90.00
#
_symmetry.space_group_name_H-M   'P 1'
#
loop_
_entity.id
_entity.type
_entity.pdbx_description
1 polymer ?
#
loop_
_entity_poly.entity_id
_entity_poly.type
_entity_poly.pdbx_seq_one_letter_code
_entity_poly.pdbx_strand_id
1 'polypeptide(L)' 'VAEGGISLPPDRSLCPLCTQKRANPSVVSVSGFVFCYACIFKYVSQ' A
#
# COMPACT_ATOMS: atom_id res chain seq x y z
N VAL A 1 1.95 -6.66 -17.21
CA VAL A 1 1.34 -6.31 -15.90
C VAL A 1 0.78 -7.59 -15.32
N ALA A 2 1.07 -7.91 -14.06
CA ALA A 2 0.54 -9.12 -13.42
C ALA A 2 -0.97 -8.98 -13.22
N GLU A 3 -1.74 -10.01 -13.57
CA GLU A 3 -3.20 -10.00 -13.42
C GLU A 3 -3.56 -9.92 -11.93
N GLY A 4 -4.21 -8.83 -11.51
CA GLY A 4 -4.55 -8.55 -10.10
C GLY A 4 -3.53 -7.71 -9.33
N GLY A 5 -2.46 -7.22 -9.97
CA GLY A 5 -1.49 -6.32 -9.34
C GLY A 5 -2.03 -4.90 -9.12
N ILE A 6 -1.71 -4.30 -7.98
CA ILE A 6 -1.91 -2.85 -7.75
C ILE A 6 -0.94 -2.04 -8.62
N SER A 7 -1.49 -1.14 -9.44
CA SER A 7 -0.69 -0.14 -10.15
C SER A 7 -0.02 0.78 -9.15
N LEU A 8 1.31 0.79 -9.14
CA LEU A 8 2.06 1.67 -8.25
C LEU A 8 1.82 3.14 -8.66
N PRO A 9 1.43 4.00 -7.70
CA PRO A 9 1.30 5.41 -7.99
C PRO A 9 2.66 6.01 -8.38
N PRO A 10 2.70 6.99 -9.30
CA PRO A 10 3.93 7.68 -9.66
C PRO A 10 4.54 8.43 -8.47
N ASP A 11 3.68 8.85 -7.53
CA ASP A 11 4.09 9.54 -6.32
C ASP A 11 4.34 8.57 -5.16
N ARG A 12 5.59 8.54 -4.70
CA ARG A 12 6.07 7.64 -3.63
C ARG A 12 5.59 8.03 -2.24
N SER A 13 4.84 9.12 -2.07
CA SER A 13 4.25 9.52 -0.78
C SER A 13 2.82 9.01 -0.58
N LEU A 14 2.20 8.51 -1.64
CA LEU A 14 0.83 8.00 -1.63
C LEU A 14 0.78 6.52 -1.21
N CYS A 15 -0.33 6.15 -0.60
CA CYS A 15 -0.66 4.77 -0.29
C CYS A 15 -1.14 4.05 -1.57
N PRO A 16 -0.58 2.89 -1.94
CA PRO A 16 -1.02 2.16 -3.13
C PRO A 16 -2.47 1.63 -3.07
N LEU A 17 -3.02 1.47 -1.86
CA LEU A 17 -4.37 0.93 -1.67
C LEU A 17 -5.46 2.00 -1.70
N CYS A 18 -5.23 3.15 -1.07
CA CYS A 18 -6.23 4.21 -0.96
C CYS A 18 -5.90 5.47 -1.75
N THR A 19 -4.77 5.49 -2.49
CA THR A 19 -4.26 6.58 -3.32
C THR A 19 -4.19 7.96 -2.66
N GLN A 20 -4.23 7.99 -1.33
CA GLN A 20 -4.13 9.19 -0.50
C GLN A 20 -2.75 9.31 0.16
N LYS A 21 -2.46 10.49 0.70
CA LYS A 21 -1.26 10.71 1.51
C LYS A 21 -1.24 9.73 2.68
N ARG A 22 -0.11 9.06 2.88
CA ARG A 22 0.02 8.03 3.92
C ARG A 22 -0.31 8.57 5.30
N ALA A 23 -1.24 7.90 5.98
CA ALA A 23 -1.52 8.08 7.39
C ALA A 23 -1.03 6.83 8.13
N ASN A 24 -0.20 7.01 9.15
CA ASN A 24 0.44 5.95 9.93
C ASN A 24 1.16 4.93 9.01
N PRO A 25 2.30 5.33 8.39
CA PRO A 25 2.97 4.50 7.40
C PRO A 25 3.41 3.16 8.00
N SER A 26 3.17 2.08 7.26
CA SER A 26 3.55 0.71 7.63
C SER A 26 4.18 0.02 6.43
N VAL A 27 5.28 -0.70 6.67
CA VAL A 27 6.04 -1.38 5.62
C VAL A 27 5.75 -2.88 5.61
N VAL A 28 5.56 -3.44 4.42
CA VAL A 28 5.53 -4.90 4.24
C VAL A 28 6.96 -5.40 4.12
N SER A 29 7.41 -6.22 5.06
CA SER A 29 8.80 -6.68 5.15
C SER A 29 9.29 -7.45 3.93
N VAL A 30 8.40 -8.19 3.26
CA VAL A 30 8.75 -9.04 2.10
C VAL A 30 9.02 -8.23 0.84
N SER A 31 8.29 -7.13 0.63
CA SER A 31 8.33 -6.35 -0.62
C SER A 31 8.90 -4.94 -0.45
N GLY A 32 9.02 -4.44 0.78
CA GLY A 32 9.47 -3.09 1.09
C GLY A 32 8.45 -1.99 0.75
N PHE A 33 7.21 -2.35 0.35
CA PHE A 33 6.18 -1.37 0.04
C PHE A 33 5.57 -0.76 1.30
N VAL A 34 5.31 0.55 1.24
CA VAL A 34 4.76 1.33 2.34
C VAL A 34 3.30 1.68 2.07
N PHE A 35 2.44 1.30 3.01
CA PHE A 35 1.00 1.53 2.98
C PHE A 35 0.56 2.32 4.21
N CYS A 36 -0.70 2.74 4.26
CA CYS A 36 -1.32 3.14 5.53
C CYS A 36 -1.56 1.89 6.38
N TYR A 37 -1.26 1.97 7.68
CA TYR A 37 -1.50 0.88 8.63
C TYR A 37 -2.91 0.30 8.51
N ALA A 38 -3.94 1.16 8.54
CA ALA A 38 -5.33 0.72 8.44
C ALA A 38 -5.67 0.05 7.09
N CYS A 39 -5.05 0.48 5.99
CA CYS A 39 -5.29 -0.10 4.67
C CYS A 39 -4.67 -1.49 4.56
N ILE A 40 -3.39 -1.63 4.94
CA ILE A 40 -2.72 -2.92 4.85
C ILE A 40 -3.31 -3.91 5.84
N PHE A 41 -3.63 -3.48 7.07
CA PHE A 41 -4.27 -4.34 8.07
C PHE A 41 -5.61 -4.90 7.55
N LYS A 42 -6.49 -4.05 7.00
CA LYS A 42 -7.73 -4.51 6.37
C LYS A 42 -7.51 -5.45 5.19
N TYR A 43 -6.47 -5.20 4.40
CA TYR A 43 -6.15 -6.02 3.22
C TYR A 43 -5.63 -7.41 3.59
N VAL A 44 -4.78 -7.53 4.62
CA VAL A 44 -4.21 -8.82 5.05
C VAL A 44 -5.10 -9.60 6.02
N SER A 45 -6.00 -8.93 6.73
CA SER A 45 -6.92 -9.56 7.69
C SER A 45 -8.24 -10.03 7.06
N GLN A 46 -8.34 -10.04 5.73
CA GLN A 46 -9.51 -10.51 4.98
C GLN A 46 -9.42 -11.98 4.61
#